data_AF-A0A351MTH6-F1
#
_entry.id   AF-A0A351MTH6-F1
#
_cell.length_a   1.000
_cell.length_b   1.000
_cell.length_c   1.000
_cell.angle_alpha   90.00
_cell.angle_beta   90.00
_cell.angle_gamma   90.00
#
_symmetry.space_group_name_H-M   'P 1'
#
loop_
_entity.id
_entity.type
_entity.pdbx_description
1 polymer ?
#
loop_
_entity_poly.entity_id
_entity_poly.type
_entity_poly.pdbx_seq_one_letter_code
_entity_poly.pdbx_strand_id
1 'polypeptide(L)'
;SREAQKSLRARWDADKGAVTAVRAARGKLDAARQDLSKAERGYDLELMAKLKHGTIPQLETDLAALEKVAGAAGGLFRESVGPD
;
A
#
# COMPACT_ATOMS: atom_id res chain seq x y z
N SER A 1 2.35 -32.35 7.26
CA SER A 1 3.58 -32.62 6.50
C SER A 1 4.54 -31.42 6.59
N ARG A 2 5.86 -31.63 6.43
CA ARG A 2 6.82 -30.50 6.36
C ARG A 2 6.51 -29.55 5.18
N GLU A 3 5.95 -30.04 4.07
CA GLU A 3 5.44 -29.19 2.98
C GLU A 3 4.38 -28.18 3.44
N ALA A 4 3.39 -28.61 4.23
CA ALA A 4 2.31 -27.72 4.69
C ALA A 4 2.80 -26.57 5.57
N GLN A 5 3.83 -26.81 6.40
CA GLN A 5 4.43 -25.76 7.23
C GLN A 5 5.26 -24.77 6.39
N LYS A 6 5.96 -25.24 5.35
CA LYS A 6 6.71 -24.35 4.44
C LYS A 6 5.77 -23.45 3.62
N SER A 7 4.65 -23.97 3.13
CA SER A 7 3.69 -23.19 2.34
C SER A 7 2.98 -22.13 3.18
N LEU A 8 2.60 -22.45 4.43
CA LEU A 8 2.02 -21.49 5.37
C LEU A 8 2.98 -20.35 5.69
N ARG A 9 4.27 -20.67 5.91
CA ARG A 9 5.29 -19.66 6.23
C ARG A 9 5.58 -18.74 5.04
N ALA A 10 5.68 -19.27 3.83
CA ALA A 10 5.86 -18.47 2.62
C ALA A 10 4.68 -17.52 2.37
N ARG A 11 3.44 -17.97 2.62
CA ARG A 11 2.24 -17.12 2.53
C ARG A 11 2.25 -16.02 3.58
N TRP A 12 2.55 -16.36 4.83
CA TRP A 12 2.67 -15.39 5.92
C TRP A 12 3.72 -14.31 5.67
N ASP A 13 4.87 -14.68 5.11
CA ASP A 13 5.92 -13.72 4.77
C ASP A 13 5.51 -12.82 3.59
N ALA A 14 4.78 -13.37 2.61
CA ALA A 14 4.18 -12.58 1.52
C ALA A 14 3.13 -11.59 2.01
N ASP A 15 2.24 -12.01 2.92
CA ASP A 15 1.21 -11.16 3.53
C ASP A 15 1.83 -9.99 4.28
N LYS A 16 2.87 -10.27 5.07
CA LYS A 16 3.65 -9.23 5.76
C LYS A 16 4.28 -8.24 4.79
N GLY A 17 4.83 -8.73 3.68
CA GLY A 17 5.38 -7.89 2.61
C GLY A 17 4.32 -6.97 2.00
N ALA A 18 3.15 -7.51 1.68
CA ALA A 18 2.04 -6.75 1.11
C ALA A 18 1.53 -5.66 2.08
N VAL A 19 1.33 -5.99 3.36
CA VAL A 19 0.92 -5.01 4.38
C VAL A 19 1.97 -3.90 4.56
N THR A 20 3.26 -4.25 4.50
CA THR A 20 4.35 -3.28 4.61
C THR A 20 4.36 -2.33 3.42
N ALA A 21 4.16 -2.85 2.21
CA ALA A 21 4.07 -2.06 0.99
C ALA A 21 2.89 -1.07 1.02
N VAL A 22 1.70 -1.52 1.45
CA VAL A 22 0.52 -0.65 1.63
C VAL A 22 0.81 0.49 2.60
N ARG A 23 1.41 0.19 3.77
CA ARG A 23 1.78 1.22 4.75
C ARG A 23 2.76 2.25 4.19
N ALA A 24 3.78 1.78 3.46
CA ALA A 24 4.75 2.67 2.83
C ALA A 24 4.11 3.56 1.75
N ALA A 25 3.22 3.01 0.92
CA ALA A 25 2.51 3.77 -0.11
C ALA A 25 1.60 4.84 0.50
N ARG A 26 0.86 4.53 1.57
CA ARG A 26 0.06 5.52 2.33
C ARG A 26 0.93 6.64 2.88
N GLY A 27 2.07 6.30 3.50
CA GLY A 27 2.99 7.30 4.02
C GLY A 27 3.54 8.25 2.94
N LYS A 28 3.85 7.72 1.74
CA LYS A 28 4.26 8.55 0.59
C LYS A 28 3.14 9.47 0.11
N LEU A 29 1.90 8.96 0.04
CA LEU A 29 0.74 9.74 -0.37
C LEU A 29 0.45 10.88 0.63
N ASP A 30 0.52 10.60 1.92
CA ASP A 30 0.33 11.61 2.96
C ASP A 30 1.42 12.69 2.91
N ALA A 31 2.68 12.30 2.70
CA ALA A 31 3.77 13.25 2.51
C ALA A 31 3.54 14.15 1.27
N ALA A 32 3.13 13.56 0.14
CA ALA A 32 2.83 14.32 -1.07
C ALA A 32 1.67 15.32 -0.87
N ARG A 33 0.63 14.94 -0.10
CA ARG A 33 -0.48 15.82 0.26
C ARG A 33 -0.04 16.96 1.19
N GLN A 34 0.86 16.68 2.13
CA GLN A 34 1.46 17.72 2.99
C GLN A 34 2.31 18.70 2.18
N ASP A 35 3.11 18.20 1.25
CA ASP A 35 3.93 19.03 0.37
C ASP A 35 3.07 19.88 -0.56
N LEU A 36 1.95 19.35 -1.04
CA LEU A 36 0.96 20.14 -1.79
C LEU A 36 0.41 21.29 -0.94
N SER A 37 0.06 21.03 0.32
CA SER A 37 -0.43 22.06 1.23
C SER A 37 0.64 23.13 1.53
N LYS A 38 1.93 22.74 1.60
CA LYS A 38 3.04 23.70 1.72
C LYS A 38 3.20 24.53 0.45
N ALA A 39 3.14 23.89 -0.72
CA ALA A 39 3.24 24.56 -2.02
C ALA A 39 2.11 25.58 -2.21
N GLU A 40 0.88 25.23 -1.80
CA GLU A 40 -0.28 26.14 -1.81
C GLU A 40 -0.06 27.38 -0.93
N ARG A 41 0.46 27.21 0.29
CA ARG A 41 0.80 28.35 1.16
C ARG A 41 1.96 29.19 0.62
N GLY A 42 2.89 28.57 -0.08
CA GLY A 42 4.04 29.21 -0.71
C GLY A 42 3.76 29.82 -2.09
N TYR A 43 2.55 29.65 -2.63
CA TYR A 43 2.18 30.02 -4.01
C TYR A 43 3.09 29.37 -5.08
N ASP A 44 3.63 28.18 -4.81
CA ASP A 44 4.44 27.42 -5.77
C ASP A 44 3.53 26.63 -6.74
N LEU A 45 3.11 27.31 -7.81
CA LEU A 45 2.18 26.77 -8.80
C LEU A 45 2.76 25.59 -9.58
N GLU A 46 4.07 25.57 -9.81
CA GLU A 46 4.74 24.48 -10.54
C GLU A 46 4.70 23.19 -9.72
N LEU A 47 5.09 23.27 -8.45
CA LEU A 47 5.06 22.13 -7.54
C LEU A 47 3.63 21.65 -7.31
N MET A 48 2.67 22.58 -7.16
CA MET A 48 1.25 22.24 -7.04
C MET A 48 0.76 21.42 -8.24
N ALA A 49 1.06 21.86 -9.46
CA ALA A 49 0.63 21.16 -10.68
C ALA A 49 1.26 19.77 -10.78
N LYS A 50 2.56 19.66 -10.51
CA LYS A 50 3.27 18.37 -10.50
C LYS A 50 2.69 17.39 -9.49
N LEU A 51 2.38 17.86 -8.29
CA LEU A 51 1.81 17.02 -7.23
C LEU A 51 0.37 16.61 -7.57
N LYS A 52 -0.48 17.56 -7.97
CA LYS A 52 -1.91 17.32 -8.26
C LYS A 52 -2.14 16.44 -9.49
N HIS A 53 -1.32 16.57 -10.53
CA HIS A 53 -1.55 15.89 -11.81
C HIS A 53 -0.55 14.78 -12.13
N GLY A 54 0.49 14.60 -11.31
CA GLY A 54 1.48 13.55 -11.48
C GLY A 54 1.58 12.66 -10.24
N THR A 55 2.24 13.18 -9.21
CA THR A 55 2.66 12.36 -8.07
C THR A 55 1.50 11.76 -7.28
N ILE A 56 0.51 12.58 -6.90
CA ILE A 56 -0.61 12.12 -6.05
C ILE A 56 -1.47 11.09 -6.79
N PRO A 57 -1.94 11.31 -8.04
CA PRO A 57 -2.71 10.32 -8.77
C PRO A 57 -1.99 8.98 -8.97
N GLN A 58 -0.67 9.03 -9.22
CA GLN A 58 0.13 7.81 -9.34
C GLN A 58 0.18 7.04 -8.01
N LEU A 59 0.45 7.73 -6.90
CA LEU A 59 0.50 7.10 -5.58
C LEU A 59 -0.86 6.54 -5.15
N GLU A 60 -1.97 7.19 -5.50
CA GLU A 60 -3.32 6.68 -5.26
C GLU A 60 -3.59 5.40 -6.06
N THR A 61 -3.16 5.36 -7.33
CA THR A 61 -3.27 4.18 -8.18
C THR A 61 -2.45 3.02 -7.64
N ASP A 62 -1.19 3.27 -7.26
CA ASP A 62 -0.29 2.27 -6.70
C ASP A 62 -0.82 1.72 -5.37
N LEU A 63 -1.33 2.61 -4.51
CA LEU A 63 -1.94 2.23 -3.24
C LEU A 63 -3.15 1.33 -3.46
N ALA A 64 -4.05 1.68 -4.38
CA ALA A 64 -5.22 0.86 -4.69
C ALA A 64 -4.83 -0.53 -5.22
N ALA A 65 -3.77 -0.63 -6.03
CA ALA A 65 -3.25 -1.90 -6.52
C ALA A 65 -2.68 -2.75 -5.36
N LEU A 66 -1.88 -2.14 -4.49
CA LEU A 66 -1.31 -2.82 -3.32
C LEU A 66 -2.39 -3.29 -2.33
N GLU A 67 -3.43 -2.48 -2.11
CA GLU A 67 -4.56 -2.83 -1.24
C GLU A 67 -5.36 -4.02 -1.79
N LYS A 68 -5.52 -4.12 -3.12
CA LYS A 68 -6.12 -5.32 -3.74
C LYS A 68 -5.29 -6.57 -3.50
N VAL A 69 -3.96 -6.47 -3.65
CA VAL A 69 -3.05 -7.60 -3.41
C VAL A 69 -3.08 -8.01 -1.94
N ALA A 70 -2.97 -7.05 -1.02
CA ALA A 70 -2.99 -7.32 0.43
C ALA A 70 -4.36 -7.86 0.89
N GLY A 71 -5.47 -7.34 0.34
CA GLY A 71 -6.82 -7.80 0.64
C GLY A 71 -7.10 -9.22 0.14
N ALA A 72 -6.64 -9.57 -1.07
CA ALA A 72 -6.71 -10.93 -1.58
C ALA A 72 -5.88 -11.90 -0.74
N ALA A 73 -4.69 -11.49 -0.29
CA ALA A 73 -3.80 -12.30 0.52
C ALA A 73 -4.38 -12.57 1.93
N GLY A 74 -4.91 -11.52 2.60
CA GLY A 74 -5.55 -11.63 3.91
C GLY A 74 -6.92 -12.33 3.92
N GLY A 75 -7.65 -12.33 2.80
CA GLY A 75 -8.90 -13.08 2.65
C GLY A 75 -8.67 -14.60 2.62
N LEU A 76 -7.66 -15.04 1.86
CA LEU A 76 -7.27 -16.46 1.76
C LEU A 76 -6.71 -17.03 3.08
N PHE A 77 -6.01 -16.21 3.87
CA PHE A 77 -5.53 -16.62 5.20
C PHE A 77 -6.68 -16.82 6.19
N ARG A 78 -7.74 -16.00 6.11
CA ARG A 78 -8.89 -16.10 7.02
C ARG A 78 -9.74 -17.35 6.77
N GLU A 79 -9.79 -17.87 5.54
CA GLU A 79 -10.48 -19.12 5.20
C GLU A 79 -9.67 -20.39 5.51
N SER A 80 -8.33 -20.29 5.62
CA SER A 80 -7.46 -21.46 5.84
C SER A 80 -7.07 -21.69 7.30
N VAL A 81 -7.53 -20.82 8.21
CA VAL A 81 -7.32 -20.95 9.66
C VAL A 81 -8.66 -20.90 10.40
N GLY A 82 -9.37 -22.04 10.40
CA GLY A 82 -10.42 -22.42 11.36
C GLY A 82 -11.61 -23.18 10.72
N PRO A 83 -12.16 -24.25 11.33
CA PRO A 83 -11.95 -24.76 12.70
C PRO A 83 -11.34 -26.18 12.77
N ASP A 84 -10.57 -26.46 13.82
CA ASP A 84 -10.73 -27.74 14.55
C ASP A 84 -11.83 -27.54 15.59
#